data_AF-A0A7L3VR44-F1
#
_entry.id   AF-A0A7L3VR44-F1
#
_cell.length_a   1.000
_cell.length_b   1.000
_cell.length_c   1.000
_cell.angle_alpha   90.00
_cell.angle_beta   90.00
_cell.angle_gamma   90.00
#
_symmetry.space_group_name_H-M   'P 1'
#
loop_
_entity.id
_entity.type
_entity.pdbx_description
1 polymer ?
#
loop_
_entity_poly.entity_id
_entity_poly.type
_entity_poly.pdbx_seq_one_letter_code
_entity_poly.pdbx_strand_id
1 'polypeptide(L)'
;GHPFIMTVGCVAGDEESYEVFKELFDPVIQDRHGGYKPTDKHRTDLNHENLKVGGGSPKIGRGPQNLGGVPKGLRRAGKGCPSGVPSMSPVSPEVPHYGGLPSRGRSGGVPPVSPRCPQCPLGVPPRHNDNKTFLVWVNEEDHLRVISMEKGGNMKEVFRRFCVGLKKIEEIFKKAGHPFMWTEHLGYILTCPSNLGTGLRGGVHVRLQHLSQHPKFEEILKRLRLQKRGTGGVDTAAVGAVFDISNADRLGFSEVEQVQMVVDGVKLMVEMEKKLEQKQPIDDMIPAQK
;
A
#
# COMPACT_ATOMS: atom_id res chain seq x y z
N GLY A 1 11.77 5.48 18.13
CA GLY A 1 11.36 4.21 17.49
C GLY A 1 9.85 4.08 17.51
N HIS A 2 9.29 3.16 16.72
CA HIS A 2 7.85 2.91 16.65
C HIS A 2 7.53 1.49 17.17
N PRO A 3 6.45 1.29 17.95
CA PRO A 3 6.19 0.02 18.65
C PRO A 3 5.87 -1.17 17.74
N PHE A 4 5.40 -0.94 16.51
CA PHE A 4 4.90 -2.01 15.64
C PHE A 4 5.67 -2.21 14.34
N ILE A 5 6.51 -1.26 13.92
CA ILE A 5 7.20 -1.30 12.63
C ILE A 5 8.56 -0.61 12.70
N MET A 6 9.48 -1.03 11.83
CA MET A 6 10.71 -0.29 11.59
C MET A 6 10.41 0.97 10.74
N THR A 7 10.70 2.14 11.29
CA THR A 7 10.48 3.44 10.64
C THR A 7 11.69 3.87 9.81
N VAL A 8 11.46 4.59 8.71
CA VAL A 8 12.55 5.15 7.87
C VAL A 8 13.31 6.27 8.60
N GLY A 9 12.58 7.21 9.22
CA GLY A 9 13.19 8.32 9.98
C GLY A 9 13.51 9.58 9.17
N CYS A 10 13.26 9.61 7.87
CA CYS A 10 13.38 10.80 7.01
C CYS A 10 12.25 10.88 5.97
N VAL A 11 12.07 12.06 5.39
CA VAL A 11 11.06 12.37 4.36
C VAL A 11 11.63 13.36 3.33
N ALA A 12 11.13 13.31 2.11
CA ALA A 12 11.47 14.25 1.03
C ALA A 12 10.44 15.39 0.95
N GLY A 13 10.91 16.64 0.85
CA GLY A 13 10.06 17.83 0.76
C GLY A 13 9.55 18.11 -0.65
N ASP A 14 10.31 17.72 -1.66
CA ASP A 14 10.09 17.89 -3.10
C ASP A 14 10.74 16.73 -3.87
N GLU A 15 10.78 16.79 -5.20
CA GLU A 15 11.38 15.73 -6.02
C GLU A 15 12.92 15.79 -5.93
N GLU A 16 13.45 17.01 -5.96
CA GLU A 16 14.88 17.34 -5.94
C GLU A 16 15.57 16.89 -4.64
N SER A 17 14.82 16.79 -3.53
CA SER A 17 15.29 16.26 -2.25
C SER A 17 16.03 14.91 -2.40
N TYR A 18 15.55 14.02 -3.27
CA TYR A 18 16.17 12.72 -3.47
C TYR A 18 17.52 12.77 -4.21
N GLU A 19 17.77 13.81 -5.00
CA GLU A 19 19.06 14.01 -5.66
C GLU A 19 20.01 14.86 -4.80
N VAL A 20 19.52 15.98 -4.25
CA VAL A 20 20.31 16.92 -3.44
C VAL A 20 20.86 16.23 -2.18
N PHE A 21 20.07 15.36 -1.56
CA PHE A 21 20.46 14.63 -0.34
C PHE A 21 20.66 13.13 -0.60
N LYS A 22 21.08 12.74 -1.81
CA LYS A 22 21.27 11.33 -2.18
C LYS A 22 22.25 10.59 -1.27
N GLU A 23 23.28 11.25 -0.76
CA GLU A 23 24.24 10.64 0.19
C GLU A 23 23.56 10.17 1.48
N LEU A 24 22.43 10.78 1.85
CA LEU A 24 21.57 10.34 2.95
C LEU A 24 20.49 9.35 2.47
N PHE A 25 19.80 9.65 1.36
CA PHE A 25 18.66 8.85 0.92
C PHE A 25 19.07 7.49 0.34
N ASP A 26 20.16 7.39 -0.40
CA ASP A 26 20.58 6.16 -1.08
C ASP A 26 20.83 5.01 -0.09
N PRO A 27 21.63 5.18 0.99
CA PRO A 27 21.81 4.12 1.99
C PRO A 27 20.50 3.74 2.70
N VAL A 28 19.64 4.72 2.97
CA VAL A 28 18.34 4.49 3.62
C VAL A 28 17.39 3.71 2.71
N ILE A 29 17.37 4.03 1.42
CA ILE A 29 16.57 3.32 0.40
C ILE A 29 17.08 1.89 0.25
N GLN A 30 18.40 1.72 0.15
CA GLN A 30 19.02 0.41 0.01
C GLN A 30 18.71 -0.50 1.20
N ASP A 31 18.84 -0.02 2.44
CA ASP A 31 18.50 -0.78 3.63
C ASP A 31 17.00 -1.10 3.69
N ARG A 32 16.15 -0.08 3.45
CA ARG A 32 14.70 -0.23 3.56
C ARG A 32 14.10 -1.17 2.51
N HIS A 33 14.65 -1.21 1.29
CA HIS A 33 14.13 -2.01 0.17
C HIS A 33 14.99 -3.24 -0.14
N GLY A 34 15.64 -3.80 0.89
CA GLY A 34 16.25 -5.14 0.80
C GLY A 34 17.44 -5.21 -0.16
N GLY A 35 18.25 -4.15 -0.22
CA GLY A 35 19.47 -4.09 -1.01
C GLY A 35 19.35 -3.41 -2.36
N TYR A 36 18.24 -2.68 -2.63
CA TYR A 36 18.07 -1.91 -3.86
C TYR A 36 19.13 -0.81 -4.00
N LYS A 37 20.06 -0.98 -4.94
CA LYS A 37 21.27 -0.15 -5.08
C LYS A 37 20.99 1.10 -5.91
N PRO A 38 21.79 2.17 -5.76
CA PRO A 38 21.70 3.37 -6.60
C PRO A 38 21.81 3.12 -8.11
N THR A 39 22.41 1.99 -8.51
CA THR A 39 22.56 1.57 -9.91
C THR A 39 21.37 0.78 -10.45
N ASP A 40 20.47 0.32 -9.57
CA ASP A 40 19.32 -0.49 -9.96
C ASP A 40 18.25 0.37 -10.64
N LYS A 41 17.38 -0.25 -11.43
CA LYS A 41 16.30 0.43 -12.14
C LYS A 41 14.95 -0.14 -11.73
N HIS A 42 13.98 0.75 -11.56
CA HIS A 42 12.65 0.33 -11.12
C HIS A 42 11.85 -0.18 -12.31
N ARG A 43 11.00 -1.16 -12.05
CA ARG A 43 10.12 -1.79 -13.03
C ARG A 43 8.68 -1.53 -12.64
N THR A 44 7.87 -1.09 -13.59
CA THR A 44 6.42 -0.93 -13.42
C THR A 44 5.69 -1.90 -14.33
N ASP A 45 4.60 -2.48 -13.85
CA ASP A 45 3.70 -3.32 -14.64
C ASP A 45 2.28 -3.19 -14.10
N LEU A 46 1.49 -2.34 -14.75
CA LEU A 46 0.06 -2.17 -14.48
C LEU A 46 -0.80 -3.01 -15.45
N ASN A 47 -0.26 -4.06 -16.07
CA ASN A 47 -1.04 -5.04 -16.81
C ASN A 47 -1.65 -6.05 -15.83
N HIS A 48 -2.85 -5.74 -15.34
CA HIS A 48 -3.58 -6.59 -14.38
C HIS A 48 -3.90 -8.00 -14.90
N GLU A 49 -3.82 -8.25 -16.21
CA GLU A 49 -4.08 -9.57 -16.80
C GLU A 49 -2.96 -10.57 -16.49
N ASN A 50 -1.75 -10.09 -16.22
CA ASN A 50 -0.59 -10.89 -15.83
C ASN A 50 -0.72 -11.49 -14.42
N LEU A 51 -1.70 -11.04 -13.62
CA LEU A 51 -1.92 -11.58 -12.28
C LEU A 51 -2.48 -13.01 -12.35
N LYS A 52 -1.67 -13.97 -11.90
CA LYS A 52 -1.98 -15.40 -11.88
C LYS A 52 -2.66 -15.76 -10.58
N VAL A 53 -3.99 -15.64 -10.58
CA VAL A 53 -4.82 -16.28 -9.55
C VAL A 53 -5.17 -17.67 -10.09
N GLY A 54 -4.52 -18.73 -9.62
CA GLY A 54 -4.82 -20.11 -10.03
C GLY A 54 -6.33 -20.40 -9.97
N GLY A 55 -6.83 -21.29 -10.84
CA GLY A 55 -8.24 -21.56 -11.19
C GLY A 55 -9.21 -21.88 -10.05
N GLY A 56 -9.36 -20.94 -9.16
CA GLY A 56 -9.84 -21.10 -7.80
C GLY A 56 -9.20 -19.99 -7.01
N SER A 57 -9.63 -18.74 -7.26
CA SER A 57 -9.55 -17.70 -6.23
C SER A 57 -9.86 -18.40 -4.92
N PRO A 58 -9.02 -18.30 -3.87
CA PRO A 58 -9.42 -18.88 -2.61
C PRO A 58 -10.81 -18.29 -2.36
N LYS A 59 -11.83 -19.16 -2.38
CA LYS A 59 -13.09 -18.87 -1.72
C LYS A 59 -12.67 -18.87 -0.27
N ILE A 60 -11.98 -17.81 0.14
CA ILE A 60 -11.77 -17.44 1.52
C ILE A 60 -13.21 -17.40 2.01
N GLY A 61 -13.58 -18.43 2.78
CA GLY A 61 -14.95 -18.93 2.82
C GLY A 61 -15.96 -17.82 3.07
N ARG A 62 -17.20 -18.03 2.61
CA ARG A 62 -18.37 -17.20 2.98
C ARG A 62 -18.71 -17.34 4.48
N GLY A 63 -17.71 -17.32 5.36
CA GLY A 63 -17.84 -17.04 6.77
C GLY A 63 -17.72 -15.53 6.98
N PRO A 64 -18.38 -14.95 7.98
CA PRO A 64 -18.55 -13.50 8.15
C PRO A 64 -17.27 -12.66 8.36
N GLN A 65 -16.05 -13.17 8.15
CA GLN A 65 -14.86 -12.64 8.83
C GLN A 65 -13.57 -12.54 7.99
N ASN A 66 -13.65 -12.63 6.66
CA ASN A 66 -12.49 -12.38 5.78
C ASN A 66 -12.73 -11.13 4.93
N LEU A 67 -12.11 -10.02 5.34
CA LEU A 67 -12.43 -8.68 4.87
C LEU A 67 -11.36 -8.19 3.87
N GLY A 68 -11.59 -8.44 2.59
CA GLY A 68 -11.26 -7.51 1.52
C GLY A 68 -9.82 -7.42 1.06
N GLY A 69 -9.61 -7.52 -0.26
CA GLY A 69 -8.37 -7.08 -0.90
C GLY A 69 -8.32 -5.55 -1.00
N VAL A 70 -7.17 -4.96 -0.67
CA VAL A 70 -6.95 -3.52 -0.72
C VAL A 70 -5.57 -3.18 -1.30
N PRO A 71 -5.43 -3.07 -2.64
CA PRO A 71 -4.37 -2.29 -3.26
C PRO A 71 -4.59 -0.80 -3.00
N LYS A 72 -3.65 -0.20 -2.28
CA LYS A 72 -3.49 1.25 -2.14
C LYS A 72 -2.22 1.66 -2.88
N GLY A 73 -2.35 2.53 -3.87
CA GLY A 73 -1.22 3.21 -4.52
C GLY A 73 -1.14 4.65 -4.05
N LEU A 74 0.07 5.16 -3.88
CA LEU A 74 0.30 6.59 -3.68
C LEU A 74 0.93 7.17 -4.95
N ARG A 75 0.57 8.40 -5.28
CA ARG A 75 1.15 9.17 -6.40
C ARG A 75 1.33 10.62 -5.99
N ARG A 76 2.44 11.23 -6.38
CA ARG A 76 2.72 12.66 -6.19
C ARG A 76 2.66 13.38 -7.54
N ALA A 77 1.90 14.47 -7.62
CA ALA A 77 1.90 15.35 -8.79
C ALA A 77 3.16 16.24 -8.81
N GLY A 78 3.74 16.44 -10.00
CA GLY A 78 5.04 17.03 -10.33
C GLY A 78 5.33 18.48 -9.96
N LYS A 79 4.55 19.11 -9.08
CA LYS A 79 4.89 20.44 -8.57
C LYS A 79 4.99 20.36 -7.06
N GLY A 80 6.21 20.50 -6.53
CA GLY A 80 6.46 20.74 -5.11
C GLY A 80 5.59 21.89 -4.64
N CYS A 81 5.06 21.83 -3.41
CA CYS A 81 4.06 22.76 -2.90
C CYS A 81 4.71 24.14 -2.66
N PRO A 82 4.55 25.14 -3.56
CA PRO A 82 5.22 26.41 -3.44
C PRO A 82 4.20 27.40 -2.89
N SER A 83 4.25 27.68 -1.59
CA SER A 83 3.45 28.67 -0.86
C SER A 83 2.44 29.53 -1.66
N GLY A 84 1.35 28.91 -2.10
CA GLY A 84 0.48 29.46 -3.15
C GLY A 84 -0.26 28.36 -3.87
N VAL A 85 -1.17 27.68 -3.17
CA VAL A 85 -2.13 26.73 -3.77
C VAL A 85 -3.02 27.53 -4.73
N PRO A 86 -2.93 27.40 -6.07
CA PRO A 86 -4.11 27.66 -6.85
C PRO A 86 -5.09 26.58 -6.38
N SER A 87 -6.24 26.98 -5.86
CA SER A 87 -7.30 26.04 -5.56
C SER A 87 -7.38 25.03 -6.71
N MET A 88 -7.32 23.73 -6.40
CA MET A 88 -7.79 22.75 -7.36
C MET A 88 -9.26 23.09 -7.57
N SER A 89 -9.52 23.89 -8.60
CA SER A 89 -10.86 24.20 -9.06
C SER A 89 -11.52 22.86 -9.38
N PRO A 90 -12.79 22.67 -8.98
CA PRO A 90 -13.44 21.38 -9.05
C PRO A 90 -13.35 20.84 -10.48
N VAL A 91 -12.76 19.66 -10.61
CA VAL A 91 -12.89 18.84 -11.82
C VAL A 91 -14.34 18.36 -11.84
N SER A 92 -15.20 19.16 -12.49
CA SER A 92 -16.64 18.97 -12.74
C SER A 92 -17.57 18.92 -11.50
N PRO A 93 -18.78 19.53 -11.59
CA PRO A 93 -19.70 19.71 -10.44
C PRO A 93 -20.49 18.46 -10.01
N GLU A 94 -20.19 17.26 -10.51
CA GLU A 94 -21.05 16.07 -10.35
C GLU A 94 -20.63 15.10 -9.23
N VAL A 95 -19.87 15.54 -8.23
CA VAL A 95 -19.52 14.67 -7.08
C VAL A 95 -20.23 15.16 -5.82
N PRO A 96 -21.35 14.54 -5.41
CA PRO A 96 -22.10 14.93 -4.23
C PRO A 96 -21.27 14.81 -2.96
N HIS A 97 -21.43 15.78 -2.08
CA HIS A 97 -20.70 15.92 -0.83
C HIS A 97 -21.51 15.25 0.29
N TYR A 98 -21.05 14.11 0.82
CA TYR A 98 -21.70 13.49 2.00
C TYR A 98 -20.68 12.88 2.97
N GLY A 99 -20.75 13.33 4.22
CA GLY A 99 -19.93 12.90 5.35
C GLY A 99 -20.28 11.48 5.82
N GLY A 100 -19.27 10.72 6.22
CA GLY A 100 -19.46 9.36 6.75
C GLY A 100 -18.26 8.41 6.63
N LEU A 101 -17.09 8.89 6.19
CA LEU A 101 -15.84 8.15 6.37
C LEU A 101 -15.22 8.60 7.70
N PRO A 102 -14.80 7.66 8.59
CA PRO A 102 -14.17 8.05 9.83
C PRO A 102 -12.91 8.86 9.51
N SER A 103 -12.90 10.12 9.95
CA SER A 103 -11.66 10.86 10.11
C SER A 103 -10.76 10.01 11.01
N ARG A 104 -9.55 9.70 10.55
CA ARG A 104 -8.57 9.05 11.43
C ARG A 104 -8.33 10.01 12.59
N GLY A 105 -8.78 9.63 13.78
CA GLY A 105 -8.36 10.26 15.02
C GLY A 105 -6.83 10.29 15.06
N ARG A 106 -6.27 11.44 15.48
CA ARG A 106 -4.83 11.58 15.73
C ARG A 106 -4.39 10.44 16.64
N SER A 107 -3.49 9.58 16.16
CA SER A 107 -2.86 8.57 17.00
C SER A 107 -2.03 9.28 18.09
N GLY A 108 -2.26 8.93 19.35
CA GLY A 108 -1.55 9.43 20.53
C GLY A 108 -0.17 8.78 20.76
N GLY A 109 0.52 8.44 19.68
CA GLY A 109 1.91 7.99 19.66
C GLY A 109 2.63 8.75 18.55
N VAL A 110 3.95 8.96 18.71
CA VAL A 110 4.84 9.78 17.87
C VAL A 110 4.13 10.31 16.61
N PRO A 111 3.73 11.60 16.57
CA PRO A 111 3.03 12.14 15.41
C PRO A 111 3.82 11.77 14.16
N PRO A 112 3.17 11.44 13.03
CA PRO A 112 3.91 11.17 11.80
C PRO A 112 4.85 12.34 11.60
N VAL A 113 6.16 12.09 11.72
CA VAL A 113 7.21 13.12 11.67
C VAL A 113 7.37 13.66 10.24
N SER A 114 6.36 13.45 9.39
CA SER A 114 6.24 14.15 8.13
C SER A 114 5.71 15.54 8.43
N PRO A 115 6.47 16.62 8.16
CA PRO A 115 5.93 17.95 8.18
C PRO A 115 4.93 18.03 7.04
N ARG A 116 3.67 17.72 7.33
CA ARG A 116 2.55 18.08 6.47
C ARG A 116 2.68 19.55 6.14
N CYS A 117 2.55 19.91 4.86
CA CYS A 117 2.55 21.31 4.45
C CYS A 117 1.49 22.06 5.30
N PRO A 118 1.88 23.03 6.15
CA PRO A 118 0.95 23.74 7.04
C PRO A 118 -0.13 24.53 6.28
N GLN A 119 0.08 24.73 4.97
CA GLN A 119 -0.72 25.56 4.09
C GLN A 119 -1.74 24.77 3.25
N CYS A 120 -1.67 23.43 3.26
CA CYS A 120 -2.68 22.60 2.59
C CYS A 120 -3.97 22.58 3.42
N PRO A 121 -5.17 22.76 2.81
CA PRO A 121 -6.43 22.70 3.54
C PRO A 121 -6.58 21.32 4.20
N LEU A 122 -6.67 21.32 5.52
CA LEU A 122 -6.88 20.10 6.31
C LEU A 122 -8.29 19.54 6.03
N GLY A 123 -8.38 18.21 5.91
CA GLY A 123 -9.67 17.52 5.94
C GLY A 123 -10.45 17.55 4.63
N VAL A 124 -9.78 17.57 3.47
CA VAL A 124 -10.46 17.32 2.19
C VAL A 124 -11.09 15.92 2.24
N PRO A 125 -12.43 15.80 2.14
CA PRO A 125 -13.07 14.50 2.18
C PRO A 125 -12.56 13.62 1.02
N PRO A 126 -12.32 12.32 1.26
CA PRO A 126 -12.00 11.39 0.20
C PRO A 126 -12.99 11.47 -0.96
N ARG A 127 -12.48 11.57 -2.19
CA ARG A 127 -13.30 11.34 -3.38
C ARG A 127 -13.51 9.83 -3.53
N HIS A 128 -14.70 9.39 -3.94
CA HIS A 128 -14.97 7.97 -4.18
C HIS A 128 -16.04 7.79 -5.26
N ASN A 129 -16.09 6.60 -5.86
CA ASN A 129 -17.24 6.20 -6.68
C ASN A 129 -18.46 5.85 -5.79
N ASP A 130 -19.66 5.76 -6.38
CA ASP A 130 -20.91 5.52 -5.65
C ASP A 130 -20.85 4.26 -4.78
N ASN A 131 -20.25 3.20 -5.31
CA ASN A 131 -20.13 1.90 -4.63
C ASN A 131 -19.03 1.87 -3.54
N LYS A 132 -18.28 2.97 -3.34
CA LYS A 132 -17.15 3.07 -2.39
C LYS A 132 -16.10 1.97 -2.58
N THR A 133 -15.91 1.52 -3.82
CA THR A 133 -14.92 0.49 -4.20
C THR A 133 -13.67 1.08 -4.84
N PHE A 134 -13.69 2.37 -5.17
CA PHE A 134 -12.56 3.13 -5.67
C PHE A 134 -12.57 4.51 -5.01
N LEU A 135 -11.47 4.88 -4.33
CA LEU A 135 -11.34 6.11 -3.55
C LEU A 135 -10.03 6.81 -3.88
N VAL A 136 -10.01 8.13 -3.76
CA VAL A 136 -8.83 8.97 -3.89
C VAL A 136 -8.80 9.92 -2.70
N TRP A 137 -7.79 9.77 -1.85
CA TRP A 137 -7.52 10.73 -0.78
C TRP A 137 -6.57 11.79 -1.31
N VAL A 138 -6.84 13.04 -0.97
CA VAL A 138 -6.12 14.21 -1.50
C VAL A 138 -5.46 14.94 -0.34
N ASN A 139 -4.16 15.24 -0.47
CA ASN A 139 -3.38 16.03 0.49
C ASN A 139 -3.37 15.49 1.93
N GLU A 140 -3.21 14.17 2.08
CA GLU A 140 -3.03 13.53 3.39
C GLU A 140 -1.54 13.28 3.71
N GLU A 141 -1.04 12.08 3.45
CA GLU A 141 0.38 11.70 3.61
C GLU A 141 1.19 12.03 2.34
N ASP A 142 0.52 12.06 1.19
CA ASP A 142 1.04 12.43 -0.13
C ASP A 142 -0.06 13.19 -0.90
N HIS A 143 0.26 13.73 -2.08
CA HIS A 143 -0.70 14.50 -2.89
C HIS A 143 -1.95 13.66 -3.23
N LEU A 144 -1.76 12.41 -3.67
CA LEU A 144 -2.84 11.48 -3.97
C LEU A 144 -2.57 10.10 -3.38
N ARG A 145 -3.60 9.51 -2.76
CA ARG A 145 -3.63 8.08 -2.42
C ARG A 145 -4.84 7.45 -3.10
N VAL A 146 -4.58 6.68 -4.14
CA VAL A 146 -5.56 5.94 -4.95
C VAL A 146 -5.78 4.57 -4.31
N ILE A 147 -7.03 4.24 -4.04
CA ILE A 147 -7.42 3.04 -3.29
C ILE A 147 -8.48 2.30 -4.10
N SER A 148 -8.26 1.02 -4.35
CA SER A 148 -9.32 0.11 -4.77
C SER A 148 -9.53 -0.90 -3.65
N MET A 149 -10.78 -1.13 -3.27
CA MET A 149 -11.12 -2.08 -2.21
C MET A 149 -12.50 -2.67 -2.42
N GLU A 150 -12.72 -3.87 -1.88
CA GLU A 150 -14.04 -4.48 -1.76
C GLU A 150 -14.05 -5.49 -0.63
N LYS A 151 -15.24 -5.95 -0.22
CA LYS A 151 -15.37 -7.08 0.71
C LYS A 151 -15.13 -8.40 -0.03
N GLY A 152 -14.58 -9.39 0.67
CA GLY A 152 -14.26 -10.70 0.11
C GLY A 152 -12.83 -10.82 -0.46
N GLY A 153 -12.55 -11.91 -1.16
CA GLY A 153 -11.19 -12.30 -1.57
C GLY A 153 -10.85 -12.14 -3.05
N ASN A 154 -11.63 -11.39 -3.83
CA ASN A 154 -11.42 -11.28 -5.28
C ASN A 154 -10.34 -10.24 -5.64
N MET A 155 -9.10 -10.52 -5.22
CA MET A 155 -7.94 -9.63 -5.45
C MET A 155 -7.75 -9.27 -6.93
N LYS A 156 -8.10 -10.18 -7.86
CA LYS A 156 -7.98 -9.93 -9.31
C LYS A 156 -8.87 -8.77 -9.76
N GLU A 157 -10.13 -8.74 -9.34
CA GLU A 157 -11.04 -7.64 -9.69
C GLU A 157 -10.62 -6.34 -9.01
N VAL A 158 -10.21 -6.39 -7.75
CA VAL A 158 -9.75 -5.20 -7.03
C VAL A 158 -8.52 -4.59 -7.72
N PHE A 159 -7.56 -5.43 -8.12
CA PHE A 159 -6.35 -5.00 -8.81
C PHE A 159 -6.64 -4.53 -10.25
N ARG A 160 -7.57 -5.16 -10.96
CA ARG A 160 -8.06 -4.70 -12.26
C ARG A 160 -8.61 -3.27 -12.17
N ARG A 161 -9.54 -3.05 -11.24
CA ARG A 161 -10.15 -1.73 -10.99
C ARG A 161 -9.11 -0.70 -10.58
N PHE A 162 -8.13 -1.09 -9.76
CA PHE A 162 -6.99 -0.24 -9.38
C PHE A 162 -6.19 0.20 -10.61
N CYS A 163 -5.72 -0.75 -11.43
CA CYS A 163 -4.88 -0.46 -12.60
C CYS A 163 -5.62 0.40 -13.64
N VAL A 164 -6.88 0.08 -13.94
CA VAL A 164 -7.71 0.84 -14.88
C VAL A 164 -7.96 2.26 -14.36
N GLY A 165 -8.35 2.39 -13.09
CA GLY A 165 -8.62 3.69 -12.48
C GLY A 165 -7.37 4.56 -12.40
N LEU A 166 -6.23 3.98 -12.02
CA LEU A 166 -4.95 4.69 -11.92
C LEU A 166 -4.46 5.20 -13.28
N LYS A 167 -4.55 4.38 -14.33
CA LYS A 167 -4.20 4.79 -15.70
C LYS A 167 -5.06 5.96 -16.17
N LYS A 168 -6.37 5.93 -15.89
CA LYS A 168 -7.29 7.04 -16.22
C LYS A 168 -6.94 8.31 -15.48
N ILE A 169 -6.65 8.23 -14.17
CA ILE A 169 -6.20 9.39 -13.39
C ILE A 169 -4.91 9.95 -14.00
N GLU A 170 -3.92 9.11 -14.25
CA GLU A 170 -2.65 9.55 -14.83
C GLU A 170 -2.81 10.21 -16.20
N GLU A 171 -3.69 9.67 -17.05
CA GLU A 171 -4.03 10.28 -18.35
C GLU A 171 -4.66 11.67 -18.19
N ILE A 172 -5.60 11.84 -17.25
CA ILE A 172 -6.22 13.14 -16.95
C ILE A 172 -5.17 14.15 -16.47
N PHE A 173 -4.31 13.75 -15.55
CA PHE A 173 -3.24 14.60 -15.00
C PHE A 173 -2.23 15.00 -16.08
N LYS A 174 -1.84 14.06 -16.97
CA LYS A 174 -0.98 14.35 -18.13
C LYS A 174 -1.63 15.35 -19.09
N LYS A 175 -2.90 15.14 -19.45
CA LYS A 175 -3.66 16.06 -20.33
C LYS A 175 -3.80 17.46 -19.74
N ALA A 176 -3.89 17.57 -18.41
CA ALA A 176 -3.94 18.85 -17.70
C ALA A 176 -2.56 19.52 -17.52
N GLY A 177 -1.47 18.94 -18.02
CA GLY A 177 -0.11 19.50 -17.85
C GLY A 177 0.46 19.32 -16.44
N HIS A 178 -0.01 18.31 -15.69
CA HIS A 178 0.38 18.01 -14.32
C HIS A 178 0.81 16.54 -14.17
N PRO A 179 1.89 16.09 -14.84
CA PRO A 179 2.34 14.70 -14.74
C PRO A 179 2.74 14.32 -13.30
N PHE A 180 2.79 13.01 -13.03
CA PHE A 180 3.32 12.50 -11.76
C PHE A 180 4.84 12.56 -11.73
N MET A 181 5.41 12.78 -10.54
CA MET A 181 6.85 12.69 -10.28
C MET A 181 7.30 11.24 -10.47
N TRP A 182 8.28 11.02 -11.34
CA TRP A 182 8.74 9.68 -11.67
C TRP A 182 10.16 9.70 -12.25
N THR A 183 11.00 8.76 -11.82
CA THR A 183 12.33 8.53 -12.40
C THR A 183 12.57 7.05 -12.69
N GLU A 184 13.50 6.75 -13.59
CA GLU A 184 13.84 5.36 -13.94
C GLU A 184 14.42 4.60 -12.73
N HIS A 185 15.19 5.28 -11.88
CA HIS A 185 15.80 4.67 -10.70
C HIS A 185 14.80 4.47 -9.54
N LEU A 186 13.98 5.48 -9.21
CA LEU A 186 13.14 5.44 -8.01
C LEU A 186 11.67 5.14 -8.29
N GLY A 187 11.27 5.01 -9.55
CA GLY A 187 9.86 4.88 -9.92
C GLY A 187 9.07 6.12 -9.55
N TYR A 188 7.85 5.95 -9.05
CA TYR A 188 7.04 7.08 -8.60
C TYR A 188 7.60 7.67 -7.31
N ILE A 189 7.87 8.97 -7.34
CA ILE A 189 8.45 9.70 -6.21
C ILE A 189 7.34 10.04 -5.20
N LEU A 190 7.61 9.77 -3.93
CA LEU A 190 6.68 10.01 -2.81
C LEU A 190 7.43 10.58 -1.60
N THR A 191 6.67 11.09 -0.65
CA THR A 191 7.21 11.81 0.52
C THR A 191 8.08 10.91 1.40
N CYS A 192 7.66 9.67 1.65
CA CYS A 192 8.39 8.72 2.48
C CYS A 192 9.20 7.75 1.62
N PRO A 193 10.52 7.54 1.86
CA PRO A 193 11.33 6.61 1.08
C PRO A 193 10.80 5.17 1.05
N SER A 194 10.09 4.73 2.10
CA SER A 194 9.44 3.41 2.12
C SER A 194 8.29 3.24 1.12
N ASN A 195 7.81 4.34 0.54
CA ASN A 195 6.75 4.34 -0.44
C ASN A 195 7.27 4.43 -1.89
N LEU A 196 8.57 4.62 -2.15
CA LEU A 196 9.11 4.72 -3.51
C LEU A 196 8.80 3.50 -4.40
N GLY A 197 9.07 3.63 -5.70
CA GLY A 197 8.84 2.59 -6.70
C GLY A 197 7.39 2.59 -7.16
N THR A 198 6.67 1.53 -6.84
CA THR A 198 5.25 1.40 -7.20
C THR A 198 4.35 2.24 -6.31
N GLY A 199 4.80 2.60 -5.09
CA GLY A 199 3.92 3.14 -4.05
C GLY A 199 2.80 2.19 -3.62
N LEU A 200 2.83 0.93 -4.07
CA LEU A 200 1.74 0.00 -3.91
C LEU A 200 1.83 -0.72 -2.57
N ARG A 201 0.71 -0.74 -1.88
CA ARG A 201 0.45 -1.63 -0.75
C ARG A 201 -0.80 -2.43 -1.07
N GLY A 202 -0.60 -3.63 -1.61
CA GLY A 202 -1.62 -4.65 -1.77
C GLY A 202 -1.71 -5.50 -0.51
N GLY A 203 -2.91 -5.68 0.04
CA GLY A 203 -3.08 -6.49 1.23
C GLY A 203 -4.49 -7.00 1.41
N VAL A 204 -4.68 -7.82 2.45
CA VAL A 204 -5.97 -8.37 2.85
C VAL A 204 -6.13 -8.24 4.36
N HIS A 205 -7.37 -8.10 4.85
CA HIS A 205 -7.65 -8.47 6.23
C HIS A 205 -8.00 -9.95 6.29
N VAL A 206 -7.13 -10.73 6.92
CA VAL A 206 -7.25 -12.18 7.06
C VAL A 206 -7.27 -12.56 8.53
N ARG A 207 -8.16 -13.48 8.90
CA ARG A 207 -8.21 -14.04 10.24
C ARG A 207 -7.23 -15.21 10.34
N LEU A 208 -6.27 -15.12 11.26
CA LEU A 208 -5.21 -16.11 11.49
C LEU A 208 -5.12 -16.42 12.97
N GLN A 209 -6.07 -17.19 13.49
CA GLN A 209 -6.20 -17.46 14.92
C GLN A 209 -5.03 -18.33 15.43
N HIS A 210 -4.65 -19.36 14.68
CA HIS A 210 -3.66 -20.36 15.08
C HIS A 210 -2.27 -19.98 14.58
N LEU A 211 -2.16 -19.57 13.31
CA LEU A 211 -0.89 -19.23 12.69
C LEU A 211 -0.22 -18.03 13.37
N SER A 212 -0.99 -17.05 13.87
CA SER A 212 -0.43 -15.89 14.56
C SER A 212 0.20 -16.20 15.92
N GLN A 213 -0.16 -17.33 16.53
CA GLN A 213 0.41 -17.82 17.78
C GLN A 213 1.59 -18.77 17.55
N HIS A 214 1.82 -19.19 16.30
CA HIS A 214 2.89 -20.11 15.96
C HIS A 214 4.27 -19.41 16.08
N PRO A 215 5.28 -20.05 16.68
CA PRO A 215 6.60 -19.42 16.91
C PRO A 215 7.30 -18.98 15.62
N LYS A 216 7.02 -19.64 14.50
CA LYS A 216 7.58 -19.30 13.17
C LYS A 216 6.78 -18.23 12.41
N PHE A 217 5.78 -17.57 13.00
CA PHE A 217 4.91 -16.64 12.27
C PHE A 217 5.67 -15.46 11.65
N GLU A 218 6.55 -14.81 12.42
CA GLU A 218 7.37 -13.70 11.93
C GLU A 218 8.37 -14.17 10.86
N GLU A 219 8.91 -15.38 11.01
CA GLU A 219 9.81 -15.97 10.01
C GLU A 219 9.07 -16.22 8.69
N ILE A 220 7.86 -16.79 8.74
CA ILE A 220 7.02 -17.02 7.56
C ILE A 220 6.73 -15.70 6.85
N LEU A 221 6.35 -14.65 7.58
CA LEU A 221 6.12 -13.31 7.01
C LEU A 221 7.38 -12.76 6.33
N LYS A 222 8.54 -12.86 6.98
CA LYS A 222 9.82 -12.41 6.44
C LYS A 222 10.21 -13.17 5.17
N ARG A 223 10.06 -14.50 5.17
CA ARG A 223 10.37 -15.34 4.01
C ARG A 223 9.43 -15.08 2.83
N LEU A 224 8.17 -14.74 3.11
CA LEU A 224 7.18 -14.36 2.10
C LEU A 224 7.27 -12.89 1.66
N ARG A 225 8.14 -12.09 2.29
CA ARG A 225 8.25 -10.63 2.10
C ARG A 225 6.93 -9.89 2.35
N LEU A 226 6.20 -10.35 3.37
CA LEU A 226 4.95 -9.76 3.83
C LEU A 226 5.15 -9.04 5.16
N GLN A 227 4.35 -8.01 5.38
CA GLN A 227 4.26 -7.30 6.66
C GLN A 227 2.85 -7.42 7.21
N LYS A 228 2.73 -7.50 8.54
CA LYS A 228 1.47 -7.44 9.26
C LYS A 228 1.24 -6.07 9.90
N ARG A 229 -0.01 -5.65 9.99
CA ARG A 229 -0.47 -4.53 10.82
C ARG A 229 -1.75 -4.94 11.55
N GLY A 230 -2.13 -4.22 12.60
CA GLY A 230 -3.43 -4.44 13.24
C GLY A 230 -4.59 -3.97 12.36
N THR A 231 -5.80 -4.25 12.83
CA THR A 231 -7.03 -4.18 12.01
C THR A 231 -7.39 -2.77 11.53
N GLY A 232 -6.95 -1.72 12.23
CA GLY A 232 -7.15 -0.32 11.85
C GLY A 232 -5.96 0.32 11.11
N GLY A 233 -4.86 -0.42 10.92
CA GLY A 233 -3.64 0.06 10.29
C GLY A 233 -2.42 0.02 11.22
N VAL A 234 -1.43 0.86 10.92
CA VAL A 234 -0.06 0.77 11.45
C VAL A 234 0.08 1.01 12.95
N ASP A 235 -0.87 1.75 13.54
CA ASP A 235 -0.84 2.12 14.96
C ASP A 235 -1.81 1.31 15.82
N THR A 236 -2.43 0.27 15.25
CA THR A 236 -3.49 -0.48 15.93
C THR A 236 -3.08 -1.91 16.23
N ALA A 237 -3.59 -2.48 17.32
CA ALA A 237 -3.50 -3.91 17.59
C ALA A 237 -4.43 -4.71 16.66
N ALA A 238 -4.13 -5.99 16.49
CA ALA A 238 -5.06 -6.91 15.84
C ALA A 238 -6.26 -7.16 16.76
N VAL A 239 -7.47 -7.02 16.23
CA VAL A 239 -8.72 -7.33 16.95
C VAL A 239 -9.26 -8.65 16.41
N GLY A 240 -9.55 -9.61 17.30
CA GLY A 240 -10.14 -10.91 16.92
C GLY A 240 -9.25 -11.77 16.01
N ALA A 241 -7.93 -11.67 16.15
CA ALA A 241 -6.94 -12.32 15.28
C ALA A 241 -7.06 -11.97 13.79
N VAL A 242 -7.61 -10.79 13.48
CA VAL A 242 -7.68 -10.25 12.11
C VAL A 242 -6.49 -9.34 11.87
N PHE A 243 -5.65 -9.73 10.92
CA PHE A 243 -4.42 -9.03 10.56
C PHE A 243 -4.54 -8.40 9.17
N ASP A 244 -4.01 -7.18 9.03
CA ASP A 244 -3.76 -6.54 7.73
C ASP A 244 -2.41 -7.05 7.21
N ILE A 245 -2.45 -8.04 6.30
CA ILE A 245 -1.28 -8.65 5.67
C ILE A 245 -1.08 -8.01 4.29
N SER A 246 0.12 -7.48 4.04
CA SER A 246 0.44 -6.77 2.79
C SER A 246 1.88 -6.98 2.35
N ASN A 247 2.21 -6.67 1.09
CA ASN A 247 3.60 -6.66 0.63
C ASN A 247 4.45 -5.68 1.45
N ALA A 248 5.68 -6.08 1.77
CA ALA A 248 6.65 -5.24 2.47
C ALA A 248 7.41 -4.32 1.52
N ASP A 249 7.78 -4.85 0.34
CA ASP A 249 8.56 -4.16 -0.69
C ASP A 249 7.71 -3.34 -1.63
N ARG A 250 8.28 -2.23 -2.10
CA ARG A 250 7.61 -1.32 -3.03
C ARG A 250 8.50 -0.85 -4.18
N LEU A 251 9.81 -0.92 -3.99
CA LEU A 251 10.84 -0.63 -4.98
C LEU A 251 11.50 -1.94 -5.46
N GLY A 252 12.06 -1.95 -6.66
CA GLY A 252 12.67 -3.13 -7.29
C GLY A 252 11.71 -4.18 -7.90
N PHE A 253 10.43 -4.18 -7.54
CA PHE A 253 9.41 -5.10 -8.08
C PHE A 253 8.25 -4.34 -8.72
N SER A 254 7.66 -4.90 -9.77
CA SER A 254 6.48 -4.34 -10.42
C SER A 254 5.20 -4.49 -9.60
N GLU A 255 4.14 -3.73 -9.93
CA GLU A 255 2.86 -3.84 -9.25
C GLU A 255 2.27 -5.25 -9.35
N VAL A 256 2.36 -5.90 -10.52
CA VAL A 256 1.93 -7.29 -10.71
C VAL A 256 2.73 -8.25 -9.83
N GLU A 257 4.06 -8.12 -9.79
CA GLU A 257 4.93 -8.96 -8.96
C GLU A 257 4.57 -8.80 -7.47
N GLN A 258 4.36 -7.56 -7.01
CA GLN A 258 3.97 -7.27 -5.63
C GLN A 258 2.61 -7.87 -5.25
N VAL A 259 1.59 -7.73 -6.11
CA VAL A 259 0.28 -8.32 -5.85
C VAL A 259 0.33 -9.84 -5.93
N GLN A 260 1.12 -10.42 -6.84
CA GLN A 260 1.31 -11.87 -6.92
C GLN A 260 1.94 -12.41 -5.63
N MET A 261 2.96 -11.74 -5.08
CA MET A 261 3.56 -12.12 -3.80
C MET A 261 2.53 -12.16 -2.67
N VAL A 262 1.61 -11.19 -2.62
CA VAL A 262 0.51 -11.15 -1.65
C VAL A 262 -0.46 -12.29 -1.88
N VAL A 263 -0.89 -12.52 -3.12
CA VAL A 263 -1.82 -13.61 -3.46
C VAL A 263 -1.25 -14.97 -3.04
N ASP A 264 0.01 -15.25 -3.41
CA ASP A 264 0.66 -16.53 -3.10
C ASP A 264 0.88 -16.71 -1.60
N GLY A 265 1.38 -15.66 -0.93
CA GLY A 265 1.67 -15.72 0.49
C GLY A 265 0.41 -15.86 1.34
N VAL A 266 -0.65 -15.09 1.03
CA VAL A 266 -1.94 -15.20 1.72
C VAL A 266 -2.55 -16.58 1.50
N LYS A 267 -2.47 -17.13 0.27
CA LYS A 267 -2.97 -18.48 -0.01
C LYS A 267 -2.26 -19.52 0.87
N LEU A 268 -0.93 -19.47 0.94
CA LEU A 268 -0.15 -20.38 1.78
C LEU A 268 -0.51 -20.23 3.28
N MET A 269 -0.62 -18.99 3.77
CA MET A 269 -0.99 -18.72 5.16
C MET A 269 -2.38 -19.24 5.52
N VAL A 270 -3.35 -19.15 4.60
CA VAL A 270 -4.68 -19.72 4.77
C VAL A 270 -4.65 -21.25 4.80
N GLU A 271 -3.79 -21.89 4.00
CA GLU A 271 -3.60 -23.34 4.04
C GLU A 271 -2.95 -23.79 5.35
N MET A 272 -1.93 -23.07 5.83
CA MET A 272 -1.31 -23.29 7.13
C MET A 272 -2.31 -23.14 8.28
N GLU A 273 -3.13 -22.09 8.27
CA GLU A 273 -4.17 -21.86 9.29
C GLU A 273 -5.14 -23.05 9.34
N LYS A 274 -5.59 -23.56 8.19
CA LYS A 274 -6.48 -24.74 8.12
C LYS A 274 -5.83 -26.02 8.66
N LYS A 275 -4.54 -26.25 8.38
CA LYS A 275 -3.80 -27.38 8.96
C LYS A 275 -3.73 -27.26 10.48
N LEU A 276 -3.41 -26.07 10.99
CA LEU A 276 -3.31 -25.81 12.43
C LEU A 276 -4.67 -25.92 13.13
N GLU A 277 -5.77 -25.50 12.49
CA GLU A 277 -7.14 -25.74 12.97
C GLU A 277 -7.43 -27.24 13.17
N GLN A 278 -6.87 -28.09 12.30
CA GLN A 278 -6.95 -29.55 12.38
C GLN A 278 -5.86 -30.18 13.26
N LYS A 279 -5.08 -29.37 14.00
CA LYS A 279 -3.94 -29.78 14.83
C LYS A 279 -2.83 -30.52 14.05
N GLN A 280 -2.70 -30.26 12.75
CA GLN A 280 -1.63 -30.80 11.92
C GLN A 280 -0.41 -29.86 11.94
N PRO A 281 0.82 -30.40 11.92
CA PRO A 281 2.03 -29.59 11.83
C PRO A 281 2.16 -28.90 10.46
N ILE A 282 2.91 -27.79 10.44
CA ILE A 282 3.18 -26.98 9.24
C ILE A 282 4.68 -26.89 8.91
N ASP A 283 5.52 -27.71 9.53
CA ASP A 283 6.97 -27.66 9.35
C ASP A 283 7.40 -27.94 7.90
N ASP A 284 6.61 -28.74 7.17
CA ASP A 284 6.77 -29.04 5.75
C ASP A 284 6.34 -27.88 4.82
N MET A 285 5.64 -26.88 5.36
CA MET A 285 5.06 -25.78 4.59
C MET A 285 5.85 -24.47 4.72
N ILE A 286 6.92 -24.43 5.53
CA ILE A 286 7.71 -23.21 5.71
C ILE A 286 8.34 -22.80 4.37
N PRO A 287 8.00 -21.62 3.83
CA PRO A 287 8.42 -21.24 2.49
C PRO A 287 9.94 -21.02 2.42
N ALA A 288 10.52 -21.10 1.23
CA ALA A 288 11.87 -20.59 0.98
C ALA A 288 11.89 -19.06 1.13
N GLN A 289 13.07 -18.50 1.40
CA GLN A 289 13.25 -17.04 1.40
C GLN A 289 13.05 -16.50 -0.03
N LYS A 290 12.07 -15.62 -0.20
CA LYS A 290 11.87 -14.83 -1.42
C LYS A 290 12.78 -13.60 -1.45
#